data_AF-A0A956L4H7-F1
#
_entry.id   AF-A0A956L4H7-F1
#
_cell.length_a   1.000
_cell.length_b   1.000
_cell.length_c   1.000
_cell.angle_alpha   90.00
_cell.angle_beta   90.00
_cell.angle_gamma   90.00
#
_symmetry.space_group_name_H-M   'P 1'
#
loop_
_entity.id
_entity.type
_entity.pdbx_description
1 polymer ?
#
loop_
_entity_poly.entity_id
_entity_poly.type
_entity_poly.pdbx_seq_one_letter_code
_entity_poly.pdbx_strand_id
1 'polypeptide(L)'
;IGKGSFYRFFESKEALFLAVQEREEEAFKRALLREAEAAASAREAVRLLLRTAVTRLDDHPFLRLLLDPQTLRELVVRVDPARLAAHREADRDFFVSVIHDWKRRGWLREALPDQVAFDVLTAMFVLSTQRELLGPEATDRATAELAEALADRWCP
;
A
#
# COMPACT_ATOMS: atom_id res chain seq x y z
N ILE A 1 13.55 -28.32 3.26
CA ILE A 1 12.53 -28.17 4.33
C ILE A 1 11.48 -29.26 4.10
N GLY A 2 11.17 -30.10 5.11
CA GLY A 2 10.23 -31.22 4.98
C GLY A 2 8.79 -30.81 5.28
N LYS A 3 7.79 -31.45 4.65
CA LYS A 3 6.35 -31.09 4.81
C LYS A 3 5.88 -31.04 6.28
N GLY A 4 6.46 -31.85 7.18
CA GLY A 4 6.14 -31.85 8.62
C GLY A 4 6.72 -30.67 9.41
N SER A 5 7.75 -29.97 8.91
CA SER A 5 8.25 -28.75 9.55
C SER A 5 7.51 -27.49 9.10
N PHE A 6 6.75 -27.55 8.00
CA PHE A 6 5.96 -26.42 7.47
C PHE A 6 4.83 -26.03 8.43
N TYR A 7 4.03 -27.01 8.85
CA TYR A 7 2.91 -26.81 9.79
C TYR A 7 3.33 -26.52 11.22
N ARG A 8 4.63 -26.65 11.55
CA ARG A 8 5.17 -26.20 12.84
C ARG A 8 5.29 -24.69 12.95
N PHE A 9 5.35 -23.97 11.82
CA PHE A 9 5.55 -22.52 11.79
C PHE A 9 4.36 -21.76 11.20
N PHE A 10 3.58 -22.40 10.31
CA PHE A 10 2.42 -21.77 9.66
C PHE A 10 1.24 -22.74 9.57
N GLU A 11 0.07 -22.28 9.98
CA GLU A 11 -1.17 -23.07 9.99
C GLU A 11 -1.67 -23.39 8.58
N SER A 12 -1.35 -22.54 7.60
CA SER A 12 -1.73 -22.68 6.20
C SER A 12 -0.69 -22.08 5.25
N LYS A 13 -0.82 -22.33 3.95
CA LYS A 13 0.05 -21.71 2.94
C LYS A 13 -0.21 -20.22 2.82
N GLU A 14 -1.45 -19.80 3.08
CA GLU A 14 -1.92 -18.44 3.07
C GLU A 14 -1.37 -17.66 4.27
N ALA A 15 -1.24 -18.30 5.44
CA ALA A 15 -0.55 -17.72 6.60
C ALA A 15 0.95 -17.50 6.31
N LEU A 16 1.60 -18.44 5.61
CA LEU A 16 2.96 -18.23 5.13
C LEU A 16 3.02 -17.11 4.10
N PHE A 17 2.09 -17.08 3.15
CA PHE A 17 2.03 -16.03 2.13
C PHE A 17 1.94 -14.66 2.79
N LEU A 18 1.05 -14.47 3.76
CA LEU A 18 0.91 -13.21 4.49
C LEU A 18 2.21 -12.81 5.20
N ALA A 19 2.89 -13.76 5.86
CA ALA A 19 4.16 -13.47 6.52
C ALA A 19 5.28 -13.06 5.55
N VAL A 20 5.34 -13.67 4.35
CA VAL A 20 6.28 -13.26 3.30
C VAL A 20 5.88 -11.91 2.72
N GLN A 21 4.58 -11.68 2.48
CA GLN A 21 4.04 -10.42 1.99
C GLN A 21 4.43 -9.27 2.93
N GLU A 22 4.19 -9.40 4.24
CA GLU A 22 4.51 -8.35 5.21
C GLU A 22 5.98 -7.93 5.15
N ARG A 23 6.89 -8.90 5.01
CA ARG A 23 8.33 -8.61 4.87
C ARG A 23 8.65 -7.88 3.58
N GLU A 24 8.12 -8.35 2.45
CA GLU A 24 8.36 -7.71 1.14
C GLU A 24 7.74 -6.31 1.09
N GLU A 25 6.55 -6.15 1.67
CA GLU A 25 5.84 -4.90 1.76
C GLU A 25 6.56 -3.89 2.66
N GLU A 26 7.13 -4.31 3.79
CA GLU A 26 7.94 -3.44 4.64
C GLU A 26 9.15 -2.89 3.87
N ALA A 27 9.85 -3.75 3.12
CA ALA A 27 10.96 -3.34 2.28
C ALA A 27 10.52 -2.35 1.18
N PHE A 28 9.39 -2.64 0.53
CA PHE A 28 8.80 -1.80 -0.50
C PHE A 28 8.40 -0.42 0.04
N LYS A 29 7.64 -0.37 1.15
CA LYS A 29 7.19 0.87 1.80
C LYS A 29 8.36 1.75 2.22
N ARG A 30 9.41 1.16 2.81
CA ARG A 30 10.62 1.90 3.20
C ARG A 30 11.38 2.44 2.00
N ALA A 31 11.47 1.69 0.90
CA ALA A 31 12.13 2.15 -0.32
C ALA A 31 11.35 3.31 -0.96
N LEU A 32 10.03 3.17 -1.06
CA LEU A 32 9.14 4.20 -1.57
C LEU A 32 9.20 5.48 -0.73
N LEU A 33 9.18 5.35 0.60
CA LEU A 33 9.28 6.51 1.49
C LEU A 33 10.59 7.28 1.27
N ARG A 34 11.73 6.57 1.19
CA ARG A 34 13.03 7.21 0.90
C ARG A 34 13.04 7.94 -0.44
N GLU A 35 12.41 7.36 -1.46
CA GLU A 35 12.31 8.00 -2.78
C GLU A 35 11.42 9.24 -2.73
N ALA A 36 10.27 9.17 -2.06
CA ALA A 36 9.37 10.29 -1.86
C ALA A 36 10.03 11.42 -1.08
N GLU A 37 10.80 11.10 -0.04
CA GLU A 37 11.54 12.08 0.75
C GLU A 37 12.71 12.72 -0.01
N ALA A 38 13.19 12.09 -1.08
CA ALA A 38 14.20 12.64 -1.98
C ALA A 38 13.62 13.49 -3.12
N ALA A 39 12.29 13.59 -3.24
CA ALA A 39 11.62 14.38 -4.27
C ALA A 39 11.90 15.88 -4.10
N ALA A 40 11.78 16.66 -5.19
CA ALA A 40 12.11 18.09 -5.16
C ALA A 40 11.09 18.94 -4.39
N SER A 41 9.89 18.41 -4.12
CA SER A 41 8.85 19.10 -3.37
C SER A 41 7.91 18.14 -2.64
N ALA A 42 7.20 18.64 -1.63
CA ALA A 42 6.15 17.91 -0.91
C ALA A 42 5.04 17.40 -1.85
N ARG A 43 4.63 18.21 -2.84
CA ARG A 43 3.63 17.80 -3.83
C ARG A 43 4.14 16.66 -4.70
N GLU A 44 5.41 16.69 -5.09
CA GLU A 44 6.02 15.59 -5.83
C GLU A 44 6.14 14.32 -4.98
N ALA A 45 6.51 14.43 -3.71
CA ALA A 45 6.55 13.32 -2.76
C ALA A 45 5.18 12.64 -2.61
N VAL A 46 4.11 13.43 -2.42
CA VAL A 46 2.73 12.93 -2.31
C VAL A 46 2.27 12.26 -3.61
N ARG A 47 2.53 12.87 -4.76
CA ARG A 47 2.17 12.28 -6.06
C ARG A 47 2.91 10.99 -6.30
N LEU A 48 4.20 10.92 -5.98
CA LEU A 48 4.98 9.70 -6.11
C LEU A 48 4.37 8.59 -5.26
N LEU A 49 4.12 8.86 -3.97
CA LEU A 49 3.52 7.89 -3.05
C LEU A 49 2.18 7.35 -3.59
N LEU A 50 1.27 8.24 -3.98
CA LEU A 50 -0.07 7.88 -4.47
C LEU A 50 -0.03 7.12 -5.79
N ARG A 51 0.82 7.52 -6.75
CA ARG A 51 0.95 6.83 -8.03
C ARG A 51 1.59 5.46 -7.86
N THR A 52 2.64 5.37 -7.06
CA THR A 52 3.37 4.12 -6.84
C THR A 52 2.50 3.06 -6.19
N ALA A 53 1.57 3.43 -5.31
CA ALA A 53 0.57 2.52 -4.74
C ALA A 53 -0.27 1.80 -5.81
N VAL A 54 -0.39 2.36 -7.01
CA VAL A 54 -1.15 1.79 -8.13
C VAL A 54 -0.28 1.12 -9.19
N THR A 55 0.89 1.68 -9.48
CA THR A 55 1.63 1.33 -10.70
C THR A 55 2.81 0.40 -10.50
N ARG A 56 3.44 0.35 -9.30
CA ARG A 56 4.69 -0.42 -9.13
C ARG A 56 4.50 -1.79 -8.49
N LEU A 57 3.28 -2.15 -8.09
CA LEU A 57 3.00 -3.48 -7.57
C LEU A 57 3.20 -4.54 -8.66
N ASP A 58 2.84 -4.24 -9.92
CA ASP A 58 3.02 -5.12 -11.09
C ASP A 58 4.48 -5.54 -11.30
N ASP A 59 5.41 -4.61 -11.09
CA ASP A 59 6.85 -4.83 -11.28
C ASP A 59 7.50 -5.59 -10.12
N HIS A 60 6.82 -5.69 -8.97
CA HIS A 60 7.37 -6.35 -7.80
C HIS A 60 7.21 -7.88 -7.92
N PRO A 61 8.29 -8.68 -7.77
CA PRO A 61 8.25 -10.12 -8.04
C PRO A 61 7.24 -10.88 -7.18
N PHE A 62 7.07 -10.47 -5.93
CA PHE A 62 6.13 -11.05 -4.97
C PHE A 62 4.81 -10.26 -4.83
N LEU A 63 4.86 -8.95 -4.52
CA LEU A 63 3.67 -8.15 -4.24
C LEU A 63 2.67 -8.04 -5.41
N ARG A 64 3.10 -8.25 -6.67
CA ARG A 64 2.17 -8.37 -7.82
C ARG A 64 1.10 -9.44 -7.63
N LEU A 65 1.36 -10.46 -6.80
CA LEU A 65 0.39 -11.51 -6.49
C LEU A 65 -0.84 -10.95 -5.77
N LEU A 66 -0.73 -9.81 -5.08
CA LEU A 66 -1.88 -9.12 -4.47
C LEU A 66 -2.82 -8.49 -5.51
N LEU A 67 -2.39 -8.35 -6.77
CA LEU A 67 -3.23 -7.84 -7.85
C LEU A 67 -4.15 -8.93 -8.42
N ASP A 68 -3.87 -10.20 -8.15
CA ASP A 68 -4.73 -11.31 -8.50
C ASP A 68 -5.94 -11.39 -7.54
N PRO A 69 -7.18 -11.24 -8.03
CA PRO A 69 -8.38 -11.33 -7.21
C PRO A 69 -8.54 -12.69 -6.52
N GLN A 70 -8.00 -13.76 -7.11
CA GLN A 70 -8.03 -15.10 -6.49
C GLN A 70 -7.17 -15.14 -5.24
N THR A 71 -5.94 -14.65 -5.33
CA THR A 71 -5.01 -14.54 -4.20
C THR A 71 -5.63 -13.74 -3.04
N LEU A 72 -6.19 -12.56 -3.30
CA LEU A 72 -6.84 -11.76 -2.26
C LEU A 72 -8.03 -12.50 -1.59
N ARG A 73 -8.86 -13.18 -2.39
CA ARG A 73 -10.00 -13.93 -1.86
C ARG A 73 -9.55 -15.09 -0.99
N GLU A 74 -8.51 -15.81 -1.40
CA GLU A 74 -7.96 -16.92 -0.63
C GLU A 74 -7.40 -16.45 0.71
N LEU A 75 -6.71 -15.30 0.74
CA LEU A 75 -6.23 -14.70 1.99
C LEU A 75 -7.41 -14.40 2.93
N VAL A 76 -8.45 -13.74 2.45
CA VAL A 76 -9.64 -13.39 3.26
C VAL A 76 -10.35 -14.63 3.80
N VAL A 77 -10.39 -15.72 3.04
CA VAL A 77 -11.11 -16.95 3.42
C VAL A 77 -10.27 -17.86 4.33
N ARG A 78 -8.94 -17.89 4.16
CA ARG A 78 -8.07 -18.90 4.76
C ARG A 78 -7.20 -18.38 5.90
N VAL A 79 -7.01 -17.08 6.02
CA VAL A 79 -6.26 -16.46 7.11
C VAL A 79 -7.22 -16.08 8.23
N ASP A 80 -6.78 -16.24 9.48
CA ASP A 80 -7.52 -15.78 10.65
C ASP A 80 -7.87 -14.28 10.52
N PRO A 81 -9.16 -13.90 10.67
CA PRO A 81 -9.58 -12.50 10.59
C PRO A 81 -8.83 -11.56 11.54
N ALA A 82 -8.45 -12.01 12.73
CA ALA A 82 -7.66 -11.25 13.68
C ALA A 82 -6.24 -10.99 13.16
N ARG A 83 -5.66 -11.92 12.40
CA ARG A 83 -4.34 -11.74 11.78
C ARG A 83 -4.38 -10.73 10.63
N LEU A 84 -5.44 -10.76 9.81
CA LEU A 84 -5.68 -9.75 8.77
C LEU A 84 -5.94 -8.36 9.37
N ALA A 85 -6.72 -8.30 10.45
CA ALA A 85 -6.96 -7.05 11.17
C ALA A 85 -5.66 -6.47 11.75
N ALA A 86 -4.82 -7.31 12.38
CA ALA A 86 -3.53 -6.90 12.90
C ALA A 86 -2.58 -6.40 11.79
N HIS A 87 -2.58 -7.06 10.63
CA HIS A 87 -1.82 -6.59 9.46
C HIS A 87 -2.30 -5.22 9.00
N ARG A 88 -3.62 -5.02 8.85
CA ARG A 88 -4.20 -3.72 8.47
C ARG A 88 -3.86 -2.62 9.48
N GLU A 89 -3.88 -2.92 10.77
CA GLU A 89 -3.52 -1.94 11.81
C GLU A 89 -2.03 -1.59 11.74
N ALA A 90 -1.15 -2.56 11.51
CA ALA A 90 0.28 -2.31 11.35
C ALA A 90 0.58 -1.39 10.14
N ASP A 91 -0.13 -1.59 9.03
CA ASP A 91 -0.02 -0.70 7.87
C ASP A 91 -0.51 0.70 8.18
N ARG A 92 -1.66 0.80 8.87
CA ARG A 92 -2.22 2.05 9.32
C ARG A 92 -1.23 2.81 10.21
N ASP A 93 -0.68 2.16 11.22
CA ASP A 93 0.29 2.77 12.14
C ASP A 93 1.53 3.26 11.40
N PHE A 94 2.07 2.47 10.47
CA PHE A 94 3.18 2.87 9.62
C PHE A 94 2.85 4.15 8.84
N PHE A 95 1.75 4.17 8.08
CA PHE A 95 1.42 5.32 7.24
C PHE A 95 1.01 6.56 8.05
N VAL A 96 0.30 6.39 9.18
CA VAL A 96 -0.02 7.49 10.08
C VAL A 96 1.25 8.12 10.64
N SER A 97 2.27 7.32 10.99
CA SER A 97 3.56 7.84 11.43
C SER A 97 4.26 8.69 10.36
N VAL A 98 4.16 8.29 9.09
CA VAL A 98 4.67 9.06 7.94
C VAL A 98 3.91 10.36 7.76
N ILE A 99 2.57 10.31 7.82
CA ILE A 99 1.71 11.50 7.70
C ILE A 99 2.03 12.51 8.79
N HIS A 100 2.16 12.06 10.04
CA HIS A 100 2.54 12.93 11.17
C HIS A 100 3.90 13.58 10.95
N ASP A 101 4.86 12.82 10.45
CA ASP A 101 6.19 13.34 10.16
C ASP A 101 6.18 14.39 9.05
N TRP A 102 5.45 14.13 7.96
CA TRP A 102 5.31 15.09 6.86
C TRP A 102 4.55 16.35 7.28
N LYS A 103 3.56 16.25 8.18
CA LYS A 103 2.90 17.42 8.79
C LYS A 103 3.89 18.27 9.60
N ARG A 104 4.68 17.64 10.50
CA ARG A 104 5.71 18.34 11.29
C ARG A 104 6.76 19.05 10.42
N ARG A 105 7.09 18.50 9.25
CA ARG A 105 7.99 19.11 8.27
C ARG A 105 7.33 20.22 7.44
N GLY A 106 6.03 20.46 7.61
CA GLY A 106 5.25 21.41 6.82
C GLY A 106 4.96 20.94 5.38
N TRP A 107 5.12 19.65 5.09
CA TRP A 107 4.86 19.07 3.76
C TRP A 107 3.36 18.81 3.54
N LEU A 108 2.65 18.46 4.60
CA LEU A 108 1.20 18.28 4.60
C LEU A 108 0.54 19.35 5.47
N ARG A 109 -0.66 19.78 5.09
CA ARG A 109 -1.51 20.66 5.88
C ARG A 109 -1.93 19.96 7.18
N GLU A 110 -1.84 20.66 8.30
CA GLU A 110 -2.30 20.16 9.61
C GLU A 110 -3.78 19.72 9.60
N ALA A 111 -4.61 20.41 8.82
CA ALA A 111 -6.03 20.12 8.69
C ALA A 111 -6.35 18.80 7.96
N LEU A 112 -5.39 18.15 7.30
CA LEU A 112 -5.59 16.84 6.67
C LEU A 112 -5.79 15.78 7.76
N PRO A 113 -6.95 15.10 7.87
CA PRO A 113 -7.11 14.04 8.86
C PRO A 113 -6.28 12.81 8.50
N ASP A 114 -5.54 12.25 9.44
CA ASP A 114 -4.62 11.13 9.17
C ASP A 114 -5.36 9.89 8.62
N GLN A 115 -6.53 9.61 9.18
CA GLN A 115 -7.38 8.51 8.73
C GLN A 115 -7.82 8.68 7.28
N VAL A 116 -8.17 9.91 6.87
CA VAL A 116 -8.58 10.19 5.48
C VAL A 116 -7.42 9.93 4.52
N ALA A 117 -6.19 10.32 4.87
CA ALA A 117 -5.03 10.07 4.03
C ALA A 117 -4.72 8.57 3.91
N PHE A 118 -4.81 7.80 4.99
CA PHE A 118 -4.67 6.34 4.96
C PHE A 118 -5.77 5.64 4.15
N ASP A 119 -7.03 6.07 4.31
CA ASP A 119 -8.15 5.52 3.56
C ASP A 119 -8.00 5.79 2.06
N VAL A 120 -7.47 6.96 1.68
CA VAL A 120 -7.14 7.27 0.28
C VAL A 120 -6.02 6.37 -0.24
N LEU A 121 -4.93 6.15 0.51
CA LEU A 121 -3.88 5.20 0.09
C LEU A 121 -4.44 3.79 -0.10
N THR A 122 -5.33 3.35 0.80
CA THR A 122 -6.04 2.08 0.67
C THR A 122 -6.91 2.05 -0.59
N ALA A 123 -7.63 3.14 -0.89
CA ALA A 123 -8.44 3.24 -2.10
C ALA A 123 -7.61 3.23 -3.39
N MET A 124 -6.43 3.86 -3.40
CA MET A 124 -5.48 3.78 -4.52
C MET A 124 -5.00 2.34 -4.71
N PHE A 125 -4.67 1.61 -3.64
CA PHE A 125 -4.37 0.19 -3.73
C PHE A 125 -5.55 -0.63 -4.29
N VAL A 126 -6.78 -0.39 -3.81
CA VAL A 126 -7.95 -1.09 -4.39
C VAL A 126 -8.09 -0.80 -5.87
N LEU A 127 -7.87 0.44 -6.32
CA LEU A 127 -7.86 0.79 -7.74
C LEU A 127 -6.84 -0.05 -8.54
N SER A 128 -5.68 -0.37 -7.96
CA SER A 128 -4.67 -1.24 -8.59
C SER A 128 -5.18 -2.66 -8.80
N THR A 129 -6.00 -3.17 -7.89
CA THR A 129 -6.64 -4.51 -8.02
C THR A 129 -7.77 -4.54 -9.05
N GLN A 130 -8.27 -3.38 -9.49
CA GLN A 130 -9.38 -3.24 -10.43
C GLN A 130 -8.93 -2.80 -11.83
N ARG A 131 -7.63 -2.89 -12.14
CA ARG A 131 -7.05 -2.47 -13.42
C ARG A 131 -7.72 -3.13 -14.63
N GLU A 132 -8.14 -4.39 -14.53
CA GLU A 132 -8.84 -5.10 -15.62
C GLU A 132 -10.23 -4.52 -15.91
N LEU A 133 -10.93 -4.02 -14.89
CA LEU A 133 -12.27 -3.47 -15.02
C LEU A 133 -12.27 -2.11 -15.74
N LEU A 134 -11.31 -1.26 -15.39
CA LEU A 134 -11.17 0.09 -15.96
C LEU A 134 -10.36 0.10 -17.27
N GLY A 135 -9.44 -0.87 -17.42
CA GLY A 135 -8.40 -0.87 -18.44
C GLY A 135 -7.15 -0.09 -17.97
N PRO A 136 -5.95 -0.51 -18.41
CA PRO A 136 -4.69 0.02 -17.91
C PRO A 136 -4.54 1.54 -18.17
N GLU A 137 -4.85 1.99 -19.39
CA GLU A 137 -4.71 3.42 -19.74
C GLU A 137 -5.66 4.31 -18.94
N ALA A 138 -6.91 3.87 -18.73
CA ALA A 138 -7.87 4.63 -17.94
C ALA A 138 -7.48 4.66 -16.47
N THR A 139 -6.95 3.55 -15.95
CA THR A 139 -6.43 3.47 -14.58
C THR A 139 -5.25 4.41 -14.36
N ASP A 140 -4.31 4.45 -15.30
CA ASP A 140 -3.14 5.31 -15.20
C ASP A 140 -3.52 6.80 -15.29
N ARG A 141 -4.44 7.17 -16.19
CA ARG A 141 -4.99 8.54 -16.25
C ARG A 141 -5.72 8.92 -14.96
N ALA A 142 -6.63 8.08 -14.49
CA ALA A 142 -7.38 8.34 -13.24
C ALA A 142 -6.44 8.48 -12.04
N THR A 143 -5.42 7.62 -11.95
CA THR A 143 -4.41 7.67 -10.89
C THR A 143 -3.62 8.98 -10.92
N ALA A 144 -3.22 9.43 -12.11
CA ALA A 144 -2.49 10.70 -12.27
C ALA A 144 -3.34 11.90 -11.83
N GLU A 145 -4.59 11.98 -12.29
CA GLU A 145 -5.53 13.06 -11.94
C GLU A 145 -5.83 13.09 -10.44
N LEU A 146 -6.10 11.92 -9.84
CA LEU A 146 -6.34 11.81 -8.39
C LEU A 146 -5.11 12.23 -7.60
N ALA A 147 -3.92 11.76 -7.99
CA ALA A 147 -2.68 12.09 -7.30
C ALA A 147 -2.37 13.59 -7.32
N GLU A 148 -2.57 14.25 -8.47
CA GLU A 148 -2.37 15.70 -8.62
C GLU A 148 -3.37 16.48 -7.75
N ALA A 149 -4.67 16.18 -7.87
CA ALA A 149 -5.72 16.87 -7.11
C ALA A 149 -5.55 16.70 -5.59
N LEU A 150 -5.12 15.51 -5.15
CA LEU A 150 -4.85 15.24 -3.73
C LEU A 150 -3.58 15.96 -3.26
N ALA A 151 -2.51 16.00 -4.06
CA ALA A 151 -1.30 16.73 -3.71
C ALA A 151 -1.57 18.23 -3.52
N ASP A 152 -2.35 18.85 -4.40
CA ASP A 152 -2.76 20.25 -4.28
C ASP A 152 -3.66 20.50 -3.06
N ARG A 153 -4.51 19.53 -2.72
CA ARG A 153 -5.39 19.62 -1.55
C ARG A 153 -4.65 19.39 -0.23
N TRP A 154 -3.64 18.53 -0.22
CA TRP A 154 -2.97 18.07 0.99
C TRP A 154 -1.73 18.88 1.33
N CYS A 155 -1.00 19.37 0.34
CA CYS A 155 0.20 20.18 0.55
C CYS A 155 -0.17 21.66 0.68
N PRO A 156 0.64 22.48 1.38
CA PRO A 156 0.48 23.94 1.41
C PRO A 156 0.37 24.55 0.00
#